data_AF-A0A960JRC8-F1
#
_entry.id   AF-A0A960JRC8-F1
#
_cell.length_a   1.000
_cell.length_b   1.000
_cell.length_c   1.000
_cell.angle_alpha   90.00
_cell.angle_beta   90.00
_cell.angle_gamma   90.00
#
_symmetry.space_group_name_H-M   'P 1'
#
loop_
_entity.id
_entity.type
_entity.pdbx_description
1 polymer ?
#
loop_
_entity_poly.entity_id
_entity_poly.type
_entity_poly.pdbx_seq_one_letter_code
_entity_poly.pdbx_strand_id
1 'polypeptide(L)'
;EVLHPAGALMSDLELERHLATPATQYAIVEDALAHHDGLDRAALRRRLGDLWAGFAEVAAANPNAWNRAAPSGEEITGTAGGNRMVAEPYTRSLCSQWNVDAASAVVIASEGLADRLGLDPRRCVPVEATAESNLIVPLPQRAEPDRWPAFEAVIAALAAHLDVPVDGGLGADVVDLYACFPSAVQVQARALGLPIVAESLTATGGMTFAGGPLNNAALASTVAVVERLRSPGLAETAARGLVTSISGMLTKPGAMTLRSGAAAVPFVALDVTAEATRRTGTVEVSAELAGPAVVVGATVVPTFEGGDRVVALVRAEGRGGAVHSVATSERAEEVERVRTAGGAGTAVVLDGVGGMRLAAGPSGPEVALRSG
;
A
#
# COMPACT_ATOMS: atom_id res chain seq x y z
N GLU A 1 25.76 0.78 -16.07
CA GLU A 1 25.81 2.00 -15.24
C GLU A 1 25.32 1.63 -13.86
N VAL A 2 26.08 1.94 -12.80
CA VAL A 2 25.63 1.67 -11.43
C VAL A 2 24.80 2.88 -11.02
N LEU A 3 23.50 2.70 -10.85
CA LEU A 3 22.61 3.75 -10.40
C LEU A 3 22.89 4.05 -8.93
N HIS A 4 23.31 5.28 -8.64
CA HIS A 4 23.50 5.77 -7.27
C HIS A 4 22.23 6.51 -6.81
N PRO A 5 21.80 6.32 -5.54
CA PRO A 5 20.71 7.11 -4.99
C PRO A 5 21.06 8.60 -5.03
N ALA A 6 20.12 9.44 -5.46
CA ALA A 6 20.29 10.89 -5.47
C ALA A 6 20.31 11.51 -4.06
N GLY A 7 19.99 10.73 -3.02
CA GLY A 7 19.96 11.14 -1.62
C GLY A 7 19.82 9.95 -0.68
N ALA A 8 19.72 10.23 0.63
CA ALA A 8 19.46 9.21 1.63
C ALA A 8 18.08 8.58 1.43
N LEU A 9 17.96 7.27 1.69
CA LEU A 9 16.69 6.53 1.57
C LEU A 9 15.67 6.92 2.66
N MET A 10 16.15 7.43 3.79
CA MET A 10 15.36 7.99 4.87
C MET A 10 16.04 9.28 5.35
N SER A 11 15.24 10.26 5.74
CA SER A 11 15.72 11.50 6.34
C SER A 11 16.13 11.32 7.81
N ASP A 12 17.02 12.18 8.29
CA ASP A 12 17.40 12.21 9.71
C ASP A 12 16.17 12.43 10.60
N LEU A 13 15.22 13.26 10.15
CA LEU A 13 13.94 13.45 10.82
C LEU A 13 13.17 12.12 10.98
N GLU A 14 13.04 11.31 9.93
CA GLU A 14 12.33 10.03 10.04
C GLU A 14 12.99 9.08 11.04
N LEU A 15 14.32 9.07 11.10
CA LEU A 15 15.08 8.25 12.04
C LEU A 15 14.93 8.76 13.48
N GLU A 16 15.17 10.04 13.71
CA GLU A 16 15.07 10.70 15.03
C GLU A 16 13.64 10.64 15.60
N ARG A 17 12.63 10.61 14.73
CA ARG A 17 11.21 10.58 15.10
C ARG A 17 10.58 9.20 15.02
N HIS A 18 11.40 8.15 14.87
CA HIS A 18 10.96 6.76 14.90
C HIS A 18 9.98 6.37 13.78
N LEU A 19 9.96 7.12 12.68
CA LEU A 19 9.21 6.81 11.46
C LEU A 19 10.01 5.91 10.51
N ALA A 20 10.73 4.93 11.06
CA ALA A 20 11.71 4.14 10.30
C ALA A 20 11.17 2.80 9.78
N THR A 21 10.18 2.20 10.44
CA THR A 21 9.72 0.86 10.07
C THR A 21 8.55 0.90 9.07
N PRO A 22 8.46 -0.08 8.14
CA PRO A 22 7.33 -0.16 7.24
C PRO A 22 5.97 -0.23 7.94
N ALA A 23 5.88 -1.00 9.04
CA ALA A 23 4.64 -1.13 9.80
C ALA A 23 4.17 0.21 10.36
N THR A 24 5.08 1.03 10.91
CA THR A 24 4.78 2.38 11.42
C THR A 24 4.24 3.28 10.32
N GLN A 25 4.92 3.33 9.17
CA GLN A 25 4.54 4.20 8.06
C GLN A 25 3.22 3.77 7.39
N TYR A 26 3.03 2.47 7.11
CA TYR A 26 1.77 1.98 6.56
C TYR A 26 0.60 2.13 7.54
N ALA A 27 0.84 2.08 8.86
CA ALA A 27 -0.19 2.31 9.87
C ALA A 27 -0.60 3.79 9.93
N ILE A 28 0.32 4.73 9.70
CA ILE A 28 -0.02 6.16 9.56
C ILE A 28 -0.88 6.40 8.31
N VAL A 29 -0.55 5.74 7.19
CA VAL A 29 -1.40 5.76 5.98
C VAL A 29 -2.77 5.15 6.26
N GLU A 30 -2.85 4.05 7.02
CA GLU A 30 -4.10 3.43 7.44
C GLU A 30 -4.99 4.35 8.27
N ASP A 31 -4.41 5.08 9.23
CA ASP A 31 -5.14 6.04 10.07
C ASP A 31 -5.66 7.22 9.24
N ALA A 32 -4.86 7.72 8.29
CA ALA A 32 -5.29 8.75 7.33
C ALA A 32 -6.44 8.26 6.43
N LEU A 33 -6.33 7.03 5.89
CA LEU A 33 -7.37 6.39 5.08
C LEU A 33 -8.68 6.18 5.85
N ALA A 34 -8.58 5.74 7.11
CA ALA A 34 -9.74 5.54 7.96
C ALA A 34 -10.44 6.86 8.28
N HIS A 35 -9.68 7.93 8.52
CA HIS A 35 -10.22 9.27 8.71
C HIS A 35 -10.89 9.82 7.46
N HIS A 36 -10.27 9.65 6.29
CA HIS A 36 -10.88 10.01 4.99
C HIS A 36 -12.25 9.33 4.80
N ASP A 37 -12.35 8.05 5.17
CA ASP A 37 -13.58 7.27 5.04
C ASP A 37 -14.58 7.47 6.18
N GLY A 38 -14.24 8.28 7.19
CA GLY A 38 -15.07 8.48 8.38
C GLY A 38 -15.26 7.21 9.23
N LEU A 39 -14.28 6.30 9.22
CA LEU A 39 -14.34 5.06 10.00
C LEU A 39 -13.88 5.29 11.44
N ASP A 40 -14.68 4.82 12.38
CA ASP A 40 -14.21 4.64 13.75
C ASP A 40 -13.27 3.42 13.87
N ARG A 41 -12.62 3.26 15.03
CA ARG A 41 -11.65 2.18 15.25
C ARG A 41 -12.27 0.79 15.20
N ALA A 42 -13.54 0.64 15.58
CA ALA A 42 -14.21 -0.66 15.53
C ALA A 42 -14.54 -1.04 14.08
N ALA A 43 -14.98 -0.09 13.26
CA ALA A 43 -15.24 -0.24 11.84
C ALA A 43 -13.95 -0.51 11.05
N LEU A 44 -12.87 0.22 11.34
CA LEU A 44 -11.56 -0.04 10.76
C LEU A 44 -11.08 -1.46 11.11
N ARG A 45 -11.13 -1.86 12.38
CA ARG A 45 -10.72 -3.23 12.80
C ARG A 45 -11.53 -4.32 12.08
N ARG A 46 -12.86 -4.16 11.96
CA ARG A 46 -13.68 -5.10 11.19
C ARG A 46 -13.25 -5.17 9.73
N ARG A 47 -13.11 -4.02 9.06
CA ARG A 47 -12.65 -3.96 7.66
C ARG A 47 -11.30 -4.67 7.48
N LEU A 48 -10.34 -4.39 8.35
CA LEU A 48 -9.01 -5.02 8.29
C LEU A 48 -9.11 -6.53 8.50
N GLY A 49 -9.90 -6.97 9.49
CA GLY A 49 -10.14 -8.39 9.75
C GLY A 49 -10.78 -9.10 8.56
N ASP A 50 -11.86 -8.54 8.01
CA ASP A 50 -12.60 -9.12 6.88
C ASP A 50 -11.72 -9.19 5.63
N LEU A 51 -11.03 -8.10 5.29
CA LEU A 51 -10.14 -8.05 4.13
C LEU A 51 -9.03 -9.07 4.25
N TRP A 52 -8.32 -9.11 5.39
CA TRP A 52 -7.18 -10.01 5.54
C TRP A 52 -7.60 -11.48 5.71
N ALA A 53 -8.76 -11.76 6.31
CA ALA A 53 -9.31 -13.11 6.35
C ALA A 53 -9.59 -13.64 4.94
N GLY A 54 -10.20 -12.83 4.06
CA GLY A 54 -10.39 -13.21 2.67
C GLY A 54 -9.06 -13.46 1.93
N PHE A 55 -8.02 -12.64 2.17
CA PHE A 55 -6.68 -12.90 1.63
C PHE A 55 -6.12 -14.24 2.13
N ALA A 56 -6.34 -14.56 3.40
CA ALA A 56 -5.92 -15.83 3.99
C ALA A 56 -6.67 -17.04 3.40
N GLU A 57 -7.96 -16.89 3.06
CA GLU A 57 -8.75 -17.92 2.37
C GLU A 57 -8.22 -18.18 0.95
N VAL A 58 -7.90 -17.12 0.19
CA VAL A 58 -7.26 -17.26 -1.12
C VAL A 58 -5.91 -17.97 -0.99
N ALA A 59 -5.09 -17.58 -0.01
CA ALA A 59 -3.81 -18.26 0.27
C ALA A 59 -4.00 -19.74 0.65
N ALA A 60 -5.04 -20.09 1.40
CA ALA A 60 -5.31 -21.47 1.78
C ALA A 60 -5.59 -22.38 0.56
N ALA A 61 -6.17 -21.83 -0.51
CA ALA A 61 -6.35 -22.52 -1.78
C ALA A 61 -5.08 -22.55 -2.65
N ASN A 62 -4.11 -21.66 -2.41
CA ASN A 62 -2.84 -21.60 -3.13
C ASN A 62 -1.87 -22.69 -2.63
N PRO A 63 -1.50 -23.70 -3.45
CA PRO A 63 -0.60 -24.77 -3.04
C PRO A 63 0.83 -24.28 -2.73
N ASN A 64 1.21 -23.10 -3.21
CA ASN A 64 2.52 -22.50 -3.01
C ASN A 64 2.57 -21.53 -1.81
N ALA A 65 1.44 -21.28 -1.13
CA ALA A 65 1.41 -20.38 0.02
C ALA A 65 2.16 -20.96 1.23
N TRP A 66 2.97 -20.13 1.90
CA TRP A 66 3.73 -20.56 3.07
C TRP A 66 2.83 -20.89 4.27
N ASN A 67 1.69 -20.21 4.40
CA ASN A 67 0.71 -20.44 5.44
C ASN A 67 -0.70 -20.54 4.85
N ARG A 68 -1.32 -21.70 5.09
CA ARG A 68 -2.64 -22.08 4.56
C ARG A 68 -3.69 -22.24 5.66
N ALA A 69 -3.46 -21.67 6.84
CA ALA A 69 -4.33 -21.83 8.01
C ALA A 69 -5.68 -21.10 7.91
N ALA A 70 -5.78 -20.05 7.09
CA ALA A 70 -6.98 -19.20 6.96
C ALA A 70 -7.58 -18.74 8.30
N PRO A 71 -6.80 -18.03 9.15
CA PRO A 71 -7.33 -17.51 10.41
C PRO A 71 -8.50 -16.54 10.18
N SER A 72 -9.41 -16.48 11.14
CA SER A 72 -10.54 -15.55 11.13
C SER A 72 -10.08 -14.10 11.29
N GLY A 73 -10.93 -13.15 10.90
CA GLY A 73 -10.66 -11.71 11.08
C GLY A 73 -10.46 -11.31 12.54
N GLU A 74 -11.12 -11.99 13.48
CA GLU A 74 -10.94 -11.79 14.93
C GLU A 74 -9.55 -12.26 15.38
N GLU A 75 -9.08 -13.42 14.92
CA GLU A 75 -7.74 -13.92 15.22
C GLU A 75 -6.65 -13.03 14.61
N ILE A 76 -6.89 -12.53 13.39
CA ILE A 76 -5.97 -11.64 12.67
C ILE A 76 -5.83 -10.31 13.42
N THR A 77 -6.93 -9.70 13.85
CA THR A 77 -6.92 -8.37 14.50
C THR A 77 -6.76 -8.43 16.02
N GLY A 78 -6.84 -9.62 16.61
CA GLY A 78 -6.64 -9.88 18.03
C GLY A 78 -5.17 -10.15 18.39
N THR A 79 -4.84 -10.02 19.67
CA THR A 79 -3.47 -10.21 20.18
C THR A 79 -3.21 -11.56 20.83
N ALA A 80 -4.19 -12.47 20.80
CA ALA A 80 -4.06 -13.81 21.34
C ALA A 80 -3.03 -14.66 20.56
N GLY A 81 -2.57 -15.76 21.15
CA GLY A 81 -1.71 -16.73 20.44
C GLY A 81 -0.35 -16.21 19.99
N GLY A 82 0.15 -15.11 20.57
CA GLY A 82 1.42 -14.49 20.17
C GLY A 82 1.30 -13.56 18.95
N ASN A 83 0.09 -13.22 18.50
CA ASN A 83 -0.17 -12.23 17.46
C ASN A 83 -0.02 -10.78 18.00
N ARG A 84 1.18 -10.46 18.49
CA ARG A 84 1.45 -9.18 19.16
C ARG A 84 1.12 -7.96 18.28
N MET A 85 0.83 -6.84 18.92
CA MET A 85 0.78 -5.54 18.23
C MET A 85 2.17 -5.16 17.69
N VAL A 86 2.21 -4.66 16.47
CA VAL A 86 3.43 -4.15 15.82
C VAL A 86 3.37 -2.63 15.74
N ALA A 87 2.27 -2.09 15.24
CA ALA A 87 1.95 -0.68 15.18
C ALA A 87 0.44 -0.56 15.04
N GLU A 88 -0.30 0.10 15.93
CA GLU A 88 -1.77 0.20 15.84
C GLU A 88 -2.22 0.72 14.46
N PRO A 89 -3.14 0.06 13.72
CA PRO A 89 -3.97 -1.13 14.07
C PRO A 89 -3.34 -2.50 13.75
N TYR A 90 -2.11 -2.55 13.26
CA TYR A 90 -1.45 -3.75 12.78
C TYR A 90 -0.87 -4.62 13.89
N THR A 91 -1.54 -5.75 14.09
CA THR A 91 -0.94 -6.95 14.68
C THR A 91 0.08 -7.57 13.72
N ARG A 92 0.83 -8.56 14.21
CA ARG A 92 1.76 -9.33 13.37
C ARG A 92 1.08 -9.94 12.15
N SER A 93 -0.15 -10.45 12.29
CA SER A 93 -0.92 -11.06 11.21
C SER A 93 -1.43 -10.06 10.16
N LEU A 94 -1.34 -8.75 10.40
CA LEU A 94 -1.63 -7.71 9.40
C LEU A 94 -0.36 -7.20 8.70
N CYS A 95 0.80 -7.74 9.05
CA CYS A 95 2.08 -7.38 8.45
C CYS A 95 2.51 -8.41 7.40
N SER A 96 3.27 -7.96 6.41
CA SER A 96 3.91 -8.83 5.42
C SER A 96 4.81 -9.89 6.07
N GLN A 97 4.82 -11.11 5.51
CA GLN A 97 5.76 -12.15 5.87
C GLN A 97 6.80 -12.36 4.76
N TRP A 98 7.99 -11.84 5.02
CA TRP A 98 9.12 -11.84 4.07
C TRP A 98 10.17 -12.91 4.40
N ASN A 99 10.12 -13.48 5.61
CA ASN A 99 11.07 -14.51 6.06
C ASN A 99 10.58 -15.92 5.66
N VAL A 100 10.59 -16.19 4.35
CA VAL A 100 10.19 -17.47 3.75
C VAL A 100 11.14 -17.85 2.62
N ASP A 101 11.37 -19.15 2.42
CA ASP A 101 12.11 -19.66 1.28
C ASP A 101 11.14 -19.96 0.13
N ALA A 102 11.16 -19.13 -0.90
CA ALA A 102 10.33 -19.30 -2.09
C ALA A 102 11.09 -18.90 -3.35
N ALA A 103 10.76 -19.52 -4.47
CA ALA A 103 11.33 -19.21 -5.78
C ALA A 103 10.22 -19.10 -6.82
N SER A 104 10.37 -18.16 -7.75
CA SER A 104 9.46 -17.96 -8.87
C SER A 104 10.28 -17.73 -10.13
N ALA A 105 9.79 -18.22 -11.27
CA ALA A 105 10.47 -18.08 -12.54
C ALA A 105 9.46 -17.89 -13.66
N VAL A 106 9.78 -17.00 -14.60
CA VAL A 106 9.05 -16.79 -15.83
C VAL A 106 9.99 -16.99 -17.01
N VAL A 107 9.50 -17.64 -18.07
CA VAL A 107 10.23 -17.80 -19.33
C VAL A 107 9.59 -16.86 -20.34
N ILE A 108 10.38 -15.91 -20.82
CA ILE A 108 9.96 -14.92 -21.82
C ILE A 108 10.58 -15.29 -23.16
N ALA A 109 9.77 -15.28 -24.22
CA ALA A 109 10.20 -15.53 -25.58
C ALA A 109 9.46 -14.59 -26.53
N SER A 110 10.04 -14.32 -27.70
CA SER A 110 9.28 -13.67 -28.77
C SER A 110 8.23 -14.62 -29.35
N GLU A 111 7.13 -14.08 -29.85
CA GLU A 111 6.07 -14.86 -30.50
C GLU A 111 6.64 -15.74 -31.63
N GLY A 112 7.46 -15.18 -32.51
CA GLY A 112 8.10 -15.95 -33.57
C GLY A 112 9.08 -17.04 -33.09
N LEU A 113 9.65 -16.95 -31.88
CA LEU A 113 10.41 -18.06 -31.29
C LEU A 113 9.46 -19.14 -30.74
N ALA A 114 8.37 -18.74 -30.07
CA ALA A 114 7.35 -19.66 -29.57
C ALA A 114 6.74 -20.49 -30.72
N ASP A 115 6.44 -19.85 -31.85
CA ASP A 115 5.92 -20.50 -33.06
C ASP A 115 6.92 -21.50 -33.64
N ARG A 116 8.19 -21.11 -33.78
CA ARG A 116 9.25 -21.99 -34.30
C ARG A 116 9.46 -23.22 -33.42
N LEU A 117 9.26 -23.09 -32.11
CA LEU A 117 9.35 -24.19 -31.15
C LEU A 117 8.06 -25.00 -31.03
N GLY A 118 6.99 -24.62 -31.74
CA GLY A 118 5.70 -25.31 -31.71
C GLY A 118 5.04 -25.28 -30.33
N LEU A 119 5.23 -24.19 -29.57
CA LEU A 119 4.59 -24.04 -28.26
C LEU A 119 3.07 -23.93 -28.44
N ASP A 120 2.30 -24.61 -27.57
CA ASP A 120 0.85 -24.48 -27.57
C ASP A 120 0.46 -23.02 -27.27
N PRO A 121 -0.26 -22.33 -28.18
CA PRO A 121 -0.65 -20.93 -27.99
C PRO A 121 -1.44 -20.69 -26.70
N ARG A 122 -2.17 -21.70 -26.20
CA ARG A 122 -2.90 -21.62 -24.92
C ARG A 122 -1.99 -21.53 -23.71
N ARG A 123 -0.71 -21.89 -23.86
CA ARG A 123 0.33 -21.75 -22.82
C ARG A 123 1.12 -20.46 -22.99
N CYS A 124 1.00 -19.75 -24.10
CA CYS A 124 1.61 -18.45 -24.30
C CYS A 124 0.67 -17.37 -23.74
N VAL A 125 1.16 -16.59 -22.77
CA VAL A 125 0.42 -15.48 -22.15
C VAL A 125 1.18 -14.20 -22.49
N PRO A 126 0.75 -13.44 -23.50
CA PRO A 126 1.39 -12.18 -23.86
C PRO A 126 1.29 -11.15 -22.74
N VAL A 127 2.34 -10.34 -22.60
CA VAL A 127 2.31 -9.10 -21.84
C VAL A 127 1.72 -8.03 -22.75
N GLU A 128 0.57 -7.44 -22.39
CA GLU A 128 -0.06 -6.38 -23.18
C GLU A 128 0.67 -5.05 -22.98
N ALA A 129 0.93 -4.66 -21.73
CA ALA A 129 1.65 -3.44 -21.40
C ALA A 129 2.22 -3.49 -19.98
N THR A 130 3.28 -2.69 -19.76
CA THR A 130 3.74 -2.33 -18.43
C THR A 130 3.80 -0.82 -18.27
N ALA A 131 3.59 -0.33 -17.06
CA ALA A 131 3.83 1.05 -16.70
C ALA A 131 4.47 1.14 -15.31
N GLU A 132 5.42 2.06 -15.14
CA GLU A 132 6.08 2.30 -13.86
C GLU A 132 6.36 3.78 -13.61
N SER A 133 6.57 4.13 -12.34
CA SER A 133 7.15 5.41 -11.94
C SER A 133 8.34 5.20 -11.00
N ASN A 134 9.43 5.90 -11.30
CA ASN A 134 10.64 5.96 -10.48
C ASN A 134 10.64 7.12 -9.48
N LEU A 135 9.52 7.85 -9.35
CA LEU A 135 9.36 8.91 -8.36
C LEU A 135 9.47 8.34 -6.94
N ILE A 136 10.20 9.02 -6.07
CA ILE A 136 10.30 8.70 -4.65
C ILE A 136 9.94 9.96 -3.87
N VAL A 137 8.81 9.92 -3.16
CA VAL A 137 8.40 10.95 -2.20
C VAL A 137 8.25 10.29 -0.82
N PRO A 138 9.16 10.57 0.13
CA PRO A 138 9.04 10.21 1.54
C PRO A 138 7.68 10.55 2.13
N LEU A 139 7.19 9.73 3.07
CA LEU A 139 5.86 9.91 3.66
C LEU A 139 5.65 11.32 4.25
N PRO A 140 6.61 11.92 4.99
CA PRO A 140 6.43 13.26 5.55
C PRO A 140 6.20 14.36 4.51
N GLN A 141 6.73 14.17 3.29
CA GLN A 141 6.64 15.16 2.21
C GLN A 141 5.34 15.05 1.40
N ARG A 142 4.51 14.03 1.61
CA ARG A 142 3.28 13.83 0.81
C ARG A 142 2.18 14.77 1.26
N ALA A 143 1.55 15.47 0.32
CA ALA A 143 0.38 16.29 0.61
C ALA A 143 -0.87 15.45 0.96
N GLU A 144 -1.02 14.30 0.32
CA GLU A 144 -2.19 13.41 0.42
C GLU A 144 -1.71 11.99 0.78
N PRO A 145 -1.45 11.67 2.06
CA PRO A 145 -0.88 10.38 2.45
C PRO A 145 -1.86 9.22 2.31
N ASP A 146 -3.16 9.49 2.23
CA ASP A 146 -4.26 8.56 1.99
C ASP A 146 -4.47 8.22 0.49
N ARG A 147 -3.70 8.83 -0.41
CA ARG A 147 -3.73 8.58 -1.86
C ARG A 147 -2.37 8.18 -2.40
N TRP A 148 -2.36 7.72 -3.64
CA TRP A 148 -1.11 7.44 -4.35
C TRP A 148 -1.12 7.96 -5.81
N PRO A 149 -0.97 9.29 -6.01
CA PRO A 149 -1.07 9.90 -7.35
C PRO A 149 -0.11 9.34 -8.40
N ALA A 150 1.06 8.85 -7.96
CA ALA A 150 2.00 8.17 -8.86
C ALA A 150 1.42 6.86 -9.42
N PHE A 151 0.67 6.09 -8.63
CA PHE A 151 -0.01 4.88 -9.10
C PHE A 151 -1.20 5.21 -9.99
N GLU A 152 -1.93 6.29 -9.68
CA GLU A 152 -2.97 6.82 -10.56
C GLU A 152 -2.43 7.20 -11.95
N ALA A 153 -1.21 7.75 -12.04
CA ALA A 153 -0.53 8.01 -13.31
C ALA A 153 -0.21 6.71 -14.07
N VAL A 154 0.26 5.67 -13.36
CA VAL A 154 0.57 4.34 -13.92
C VAL A 154 -0.68 3.72 -14.55
N ILE A 155 -1.78 3.66 -13.81
CA ILE A 155 -3.00 3.00 -14.27
C ILE A 155 -3.73 3.82 -15.36
N ALA A 156 -3.64 5.15 -15.32
CA ALA A 156 -4.16 6.00 -16.39
C ALA A 156 -3.41 5.81 -17.71
N ALA A 157 -2.09 5.63 -17.67
CA ALA A 157 -1.30 5.36 -18.87
C ALA A 157 -1.61 3.98 -19.47
N LEU A 158 -1.79 2.96 -18.62
CA LEU A 158 -2.24 1.63 -19.07
C LEU A 158 -3.65 1.69 -19.67
N ALA A 159 -4.60 2.35 -19.01
CA ALA A 159 -5.96 2.54 -19.51
C ALA A 159 -5.98 3.19 -20.90
N ALA A 160 -5.18 4.26 -21.09
CA ALA A 160 -5.07 4.95 -22.37
C ALA A 160 -4.45 4.08 -23.47
N HIS A 161 -3.43 3.27 -23.16
CA HIS A 161 -2.81 2.37 -24.13
C HIS A 161 -3.72 1.19 -24.52
N LEU A 162 -4.46 0.66 -23.55
CA LEU A 162 -5.32 -0.51 -23.73
C LEU A 162 -6.73 -0.13 -24.25
N ASP A 163 -7.06 1.15 -24.28
CA ASP A 163 -8.39 1.68 -24.59
C ASP A 163 -9.50 1.06 -23.70
N VAL A 164 -9.25 1.08 -22.39
CA VAL A 164 -10.17 0.55 -21.37
C VAL A 164 -10.34 1.56 -20.23
N PRO A 165 -11.47 1.55 -19.50
CA PRO A 165 -11.61 2.36 -18.30
C PRO A 165 -10.65 1.89 -17.19
N VAL A 166 -10.23 2.82 -16.33
CA VAL A 166 -9.53 2.48 -15.08
C VAL A 166 -10.46 1.76 -14.12
N ASP A 167 -11.66 2.31 -13.93
CA ASP A 167 -12.71 1.78 -13.06
C ASP A 167 -13.07 0.33 -13.44
N GLY A 168 -13.14 -0.54 -12.44
CA GLY A 168 -13.25 -1.99 -12.65
C GLY A 168 -11.92 -2.68 -12.99
N GLY A 169 -10.78 -2.12 -12.57
CA GLY A 169 -9.48 -2.80 -12.61
C GLY A 169 -8.91 -3.00 -14.01
N LEU A 170 -9.07 -2.02 -14.91
CA LEU A 170 -8.61 -2.11 -16.32
C LEU A 170 -9.28 -3.27 -17.10
N GLY A 171 -10.47 -3.70 -16.66
CA GLY A 171 -11.19 -4.84 -17.23
C GLY A 171 -10.44 -6.16 -17.06
N ALA A 172 -9.69 -6.33 -15.96
CA ALA A 172 -8.99 -7.57 -15.65
C ALA A 172 -9.94 -8.60 -15.02
N ASP A 173 -9.88 -9.84 -15.51
CA ASP A 173 -10.59 -11.00 -14.96
C ASP A 173 -9.82 -11.65 -13.81
N VAL A 174 -8.50 -11.45 -13.78
CA VAL A 174 -7.60 -11.95 -12.73
C VAL A 174 -6.76 -10.80 -12.22
N VAL A 175 -6.88 -10.48 -10.93
CA VAL A 175 -6.12 -9.39 -10.30
C VAL A 175 -5.23 -9.96 -9.20
N ASP A 176 -3.98 -9.51 -9.16
CA ASP A 176 -3.15 -9.63 -7.96
C ASP A 176 -2.49 -8.28 -7.65
N LEU A 177 -3.03 -7.59 -6.64
CA LEU A 177 -2.45 -6.37 -6.13
C LEU A 177 -1.30 -6.69 -5.17
N TYR A 178 -0.22 -5.92 -5.26
CA TYR A 178 0.87 -6.01 -4.30
C TYR A 178 0.37 -5.71 -2.88
N ALA A 179 0.49 -6.70 -1.98
CA ALA A 179 -0.20 -6.72 -0.70
C ALA A 179 0.75 -6.97 0.48
N CYS A 180 1.61 -5.98 0.79
CA CYS A 180 2.46 -6.02 1.98
C CYS A 180 1.74 -5.61 3.27
N PHE A 181 0.78 -4.68 3.17
CA PHE A 181 -0.02 -4.15 4.27
C PHE A 181 -1.42 -3.78 3.76
N PRO A 182 -2.46 -3.76 4.63
CA PRO A 182 -3.81 -3.47 4.19
C PRO A 182 -4.01 -2.10 3.56
N SER A 183 -3.38 -1.05 4.10
CA SER A 183 -3.46 0.28 3.52
C SER A 183 -2.90 0.34 2.10
N ALA A 184 -1.85 -0.44 1.81
CA ALA A 184 -1.27 -0.56 0.47
C ALA A 184 -2.26 -1.16 -0.55
N VAL A 185 -3.04 -2.16 -0.13
CA VAL A 185 -4.09 -2.76 -0.95
C VAL A 185 -5.22 -1.78 -1.16
N GLN A 186 -5.66 -1.09 -0.10
CA GLN A 186 -6.78 -0.16 -0.13
C GLN A 186 -6.52 1.04 -1.08
N VAL A 187 -5.34 1.65 -1.04
CA VAL A 187 -5.01 2.77 -1.96
C VAL A 187 -5.03 2.33 -3.42
N GLN A 188 -4.53 1.12 -3.73
CA GLN A 188 -4.52 0.59 -5.09
C GLN A 188 -5.94 0.24 -5.55
N ALA A 189 -6.72 -0.44 -4.70
CA ALA A 189 -8.09 -0.83 -4.98
C ALA A 189 -8.96 0.39 -5.29
N ARG A 190 -8.85 1.47 -4.49
CA ARG A 190 -9.57 2.73 -4.74
C ARG A 190 -9.18 3.36 -6.07
N ALA A 191 -7.89 3.45 -6.37
CA ALA A 191 -7.41 4.04 -7.62
C ALA A 191 -7.89 3.25 -8.86
N LEU A 192 -8.01 1.93 -8.75
CA LEU A 192 -8.50 1.03 -9.79
C LEU A 192 -10.04 0.89 -9.82
N GLY A 193 -10.78 1.51 -8.90
CA GLY A 193 -12.22 1.32 -8.78
C GLY A 193 -12.63 -0.13 -8.47
N LEU A 194 -11.78 -0.87 -7.74
CA LEU A 194 -12.04 -2.26 -7.35
C LEU A 194 -12.74 -2.32 -5.98
N PRO A 195 -13.72 -3.22 -5.80
CA PRO A 195 -14.27 -3.51 -4.48
C PRO A 195 -13.19 -3.93 -3.48
N ILE A 196 -13.26 -3.43 -2.24
CA ILE A 196 -12.30 -3.77 -1.17
C ILE A 196 -12.70 -5.11 -0.53
N VAL A 197 -12.63 -6.18 -1.32
CA VAL A 197 -12.89 -7.57 -0.93
C VAL A 197 -11.86 -8.48 -1.60
N ALA A 198 -11.40 -9.52 -0.91
CA ALA A 198 -10.21 -10.27 -1.32
C ALA A 198 -10.30 -10.89 -2.71
N GLU A 199 -11.47 -11.42 -3.09
CA GLU A 199 -11.73 -12.06 -4.37
C GLU A 199 -11.54 -11.12 -5.57
N SER A 200 -11.62 -9.80 -5.35
CA SER A 200 -11.40 -8.78 -6.38
C SER A 200 -9.95 -8.31 -6.47
N LEU A 201 -9.09 -8.71 -5.53
CA LEU A 201 -7.81 -8.03 -5.27
C LEU A 201 -6.59 -8.95 -5.28
N THR A 202 -6.76 -10.26 -5.11
CA THR A 202 -5.62 -11.19 -5.07
C THR A 202 -5.93 -12.54 -5.70
N ALA A 203 -4.95 -13.05 -6.44
CA ALA A 203 -4.89 -14.42 -6.93
C ALA A 203 -3.96 -15.30 -6.08
N THR A 204 -3.07 -14.69 -5.30
CA THR A 204 -2.06 -15.38 -4.47
C THR A 204 -2.45 -15.55 -3.02
N GLY A 205 -3.22 -14.60 -2.46
CA GLY A 205 -3.49 -14.45 -1.03
C GLY A 205 -2.55 -13.49 -0.30
N GLY A 206 -1.72 -12.73 -1.03
CA GLY A 206 -0.91 -11.63 -0.51
C GLY A 206 0.28 -12.03 0.37
N MET A 207 1.15 -11.07 0.69
CA MET A 207 2.48 -11.35 1.24
C MET A 207 2.45 -11.85 2.69
N THR A 208 1.38 -11.59 3.44
CA THR A 208 1.20 -12.14 4.79
C THR A 208 1.03 -13.66 4.76
N PHE A 209 0.25 -14.19 3.83
CA PHE A 209 -0.19 -15.60 3.85
C PHE A 209 0.42 -16.44 2.72
N ALA A 210 0.53 -15.89 1.51
CA ALA A 210 1.25 -16.53 0.41
C ALA A 210 2.77 -16.49 0.65
N GLY A 211 3.24 -15.41 1.28
CA GLY A 211 4.66 -15.15 1.54
C GLY A 211 5.27 -14.28 0.44
N GLY A 212 6.09 -13.32 0.84
CA GLY A 212 6.66 -12.34 -0.10
C GLY A 212 8.11 -12.00 0.23
N PRO A 213 9.08 -12.86 -0.15
CA PRO A 213 10.49 -12.60 0.13
C PRO A 213 11.00 -11.47 -0.76
N LEU A 214 11.03 -10.26 -0.20
CA LEU A 214 11.54 -9.04 -0.81
C LEU A 214 11.01 -8.88 -2.25
N ASN A 215 11.91 -8.76 -3.23
CA ASN A 215 11.59 -8.49 -4.63
C ASN A 215 10.87 -9.65 -5.32
N ASN A 216 10.85 -10.86 -4.77
CA ASN A 216 10.21 -12.02 -5.40
C ASN A 216 8.67 -11.95 -5.37
N ALA A 217 8.07 -11.16 -4.47
CA ALA A 217 6.61 -11.14 -4.29
C ALA A 217 5.86 -10.82 -5.60
N ALA A 218 6.25 -9.76 -6.32
CA ALA A 218 5.61 -9.40 -7.59
C ALA A 218 5.84 -10.45 -8.70
N LEU A 219 6.95 -11.20 -8.62
CA LEU A 219 7.22 -12.30 -9.55
C LEU A 219 6.32 -13.52 -9.25
N ALA A 220 6.10 -13.83 -7.97
CA ALA A 220 5.15 -14.86 -7.55
C ALA A 220 3.72 -14.51 -7.98
N SER A 221 3.30 -13.24 -7.81
CA SER A 221 2.03 -12.71 -8.33
C SER A 221 1.92 -12.90 -9.84
N THR A 222 2.98 -12.58 -10.58
CA THR A 222 3.03 -12.77 -12.04
C THR A 222 2.83 -14.24 -12.42
N VAL A 223 3.54 -15.17 -11.76
CA VAL A 223 3.38 -16.61 -12.01
C VAL A 223 1.95 -17.06 -11.74
N ALA A 224 1.37 -16.67 -10.61
CA ALA A 224 0.00 -17.06 -10.24
C ALA A 224 -1.04 -16.53 -11.24
N VAL A 225 -0.92 -15.28 -11.67
CA VAL A 225 -1.82 -14.70 -12.70
C VAL A 225 -1.66 -15.42 -14.04
N VAL A 226 -0.44 -15.71 -14.47
CA VAL A 226 -0.18 -16.48 -15.70
C VAL A 226 -0.77 -17.89 -15.62
N GLU A 227 -0.64 -18.58 -14.49
CA GLU A 227 -1.23 -19.91 -14.28
C GLU A 227 -2.76 -19.85 -14.31
N ARG A 228 -3.36 -18.83 -13.70
CA ARG A 228 -4.81 -18.60 -13.73
C ARG A 228 -5.31 -18.33 -15.15
N LEU A 229 -4.62 -17.48 -15.91
CA LEU A 229 -4.97 -17.19 -17.31
C LEU A 229 -4.85 -18.41 -18.24
N ARG A 230 -4.01 -19.38 -17.89
CA ARG A 230 -3.88 -20.67 -18.59
C ARG A 230 -4.91 -21.71 -18.17
N SER A 231 -5.71 -21.44 -17.13
CA SER A 231 -6.66 -22.43 -16.62
C SER A 231 -7.81 -22.64 -17.63
N PRO A 232 -8.35 -23.88 -17.70
CA PRO A 232 -9.51 -24.15 -18.56
C PRO A 232 -10.66 -23.20 -18.26
N GLY A 233 -11.23 -22.61 -19.30
CA GLY A 233 -12.31 -21.62 -19.19
C GLY A 233 -11.83 -20.18 -19.29
N LEU A 234 -10.60 -19.85 -18.84
CA LEU A 234 -10.00 -18.53 -19.04
C LEU A 234 -9.05 -18.50 -20.24
N ALA A 235 -8.39 -19.62 -20.54
CA ALA A 235 -7.49 -19.72 -21.69
C ALA A 235 -8.19 -19.46 -23.03
N GLU A 236 -9.51 -19.65 -23.09
CA GLU A 236 -10.32 -19.56 -24.30
C GLU A 236 -11.13 -18.25 -24.43
N THR A 237 -11.08 -17.35 -23.45
CA THR A 237 -11.96 -16.16 -23.38
C THR A 237 -11.27 -14.84 -23.68
N ALA A 238 -9.98 -14.87 -24.03
CA ALA A 238 -9.15 -13.68 -24.15
C ALA A 238 -9.14 -12.82 -22.86
N ALA A 239 -9.16 -13.50 -21.72
CA ALA A 239 -9.15 -12.94 -20.38
C ALA A 239 -7.90 -12.10 -20.12
N ARG A 240 -8.05 -11.07 -19.29
CA ARG A 240 -6.97 -10.16 -18.89
C ARG A 240 -6.55 -10.39 -17.45
N GLY A 241 -5.24 -10.39 -17.23
CA GLY A 241 -4.63 -10.37 -15.91
C GLY A 241 -4.07 -8.99 -15.58
N LEU A 242 -4.13 -8.59 -14.31
CA LEU A 242 -3.48 -7.40 -13.77
C LEU A 242 -2.60 -7.79 -12.59
N VAL A 243 -1.33 -7.39 -12.64
CA VAL A 243 -0.37 -7.53 -11.54
C VAL A 243 0.17 -6.15 -11.21
N THR A 244 0.18 -5.77 -9.94
CA THR A 244 0.81 -4.52 -9.49
C THR A 244 2.05 -4.79 -8.66
N SER A 245 2.89 -3.75 -8.51
CA SER A 245 4.07 -3.79 -7.66
C SER A 245 4.22 -2.49 -6.87
N ILE A 246 4.72 -2.63 -5.65
CA ILE A 246 5.12 -1.52 -4.79
C ILE A 246 6.58 -1.72 -4.42
N SER A 247 7.38 -0.68 -4.59
CA SER A 247 8.67 -0.57 -3.91
C SER A 247 8.59 0.47 -2.80
N GLY A 248 9.21 0.13 -1.67
CA GLY A 248 9.26 0.96 -0.47
C GLY A 248 7.89 1.18 0.16
N MET A 249 7.59 2.44 0.43
CA MET A 249 6.48 2.85 1.29
C MET A 249 5.37 3.54 0.49
N LEU A 250 4.85 2.87 -0.54
CA LEU A 250 4.08 3.50 -1.63
C LEU A 250 4.89 4.59 -2.34
N THR A 251 6.16 4.28 -2.62
CA THR A 251 7.04 5.23 -3.33
C THR A 251 6.99 5.00 -4.83
N LYS A 252 7.40 3.83 -5.29
CA LYS A 252 7.47 3.50 -6.72
C LYS A 252 6.39 2.48 -7.08
N PRO A 253 5.37 2.88 -7.86
CA PRO A 253 4.37 1.98 -8.41
C PRO A 253 4.84 1.34 -9.70
N GLY A 254 4.41 0.10 -9.92
CA GLY A 254 4.40 -0.55 -11.22
C GLY A 254 3.11 -1.33 -11.42
N ALA A 255 2.72 -1.52 -12.67
CA ALA A 255 1.64 -2.41 -13.06
C ALA A 255 1.92 -3.05 -14.43
N MET A 256 1.40 -4.27 -14.60
CA MET A 256 1.53 -5.07 -15.80
C MET A 256 0.19 -5.71 -16.12
N THR A 257 -0.21 -5.63 -17.40
CA THR A 257 -1.36 -6.38 -17.91
C THR A 257 -0.90 -7.55 -18.78
N LEU A 258 -1.58 -8.67 -18.60
CA LEU A 258 -1.34 -9.95 -19.26
C LEU A 258 -2.62 -10.38 -19.97
N ARG A 259 -2.52 -11.21 -21.00
CA ARG A 259 -3.71 -11.69 -21.73
C ARG A 259 -3.64 -13.19 -22.01
N SER A 260 -4.76 -13.89 -21.91
CA SER A 260 -4.87 -15.24 -22.46
C SER A 260 -5.10 -15.20 -23.97
N GLY A 261 -4.46 -16.11 -24.71
CA GLY A 261 -4.53 -16.12 -26.17
C GLY A 261 -3.67 -15.03 -26.83
N ALA A 262 -4.12 -14.50 -27.97
CA ALA A 262 -3.35 -13.54 -28.75
C ALA A 262 -3.33 -12.14 -28.11
N ALA A 263 -2.22 -11.43 -28.27
CA ALA A 263 -2.13 -10.03 -27.85
C ALA A 263 -3.15 -9.17 -28.64
N ALA A 264 -3.89 -8.31 -27.94
CA ALA A 264 -4.82 -7.39 -28.58
C ALA A 264 -4.15 -6.11 -29.09
N VAL A 265 -3.00 -5.76 -28.52
CA VAL A 265 -2.22 -4.55 -28.83
C VAL A 265 -0.73 -4.87 -28.88
N PRO A 266 0.08 -4.08 -29.60
CA PRO A 266 1.53 -4.15 -29.49
C PRO A 266 1.99 -3.89 -28.04
N PHE A 267 2.97 -4.67 -27.59
CA PHE A 267 3.57 -4.48 -26.27
C PHE A 267 4.20 -3.08 -26.14
N VAL A 268 3.99 -2.46 -24.98
CA VAL A 268 4.68 -1.23 -24.58
C VAL A 268 5.16 -1.33 -23.14
N ALA A 269 6.30 -0.69 -22.85
CA ALA A 269 6.76 -0.40 -21.50
C ALA A 269 6.79 1.12 -21.31
N LEU A 270 5.98 1.63 -20.37
CA LEU A 270 5.76 3.05 -20.15
C LEU A 270 6.48 3.52 -18.87
N ASP A 271 7.31 4.55 -18.99
CA ASP A 271 7.81 5.30 -17.82
C ASP A 271 6.95 6.56 -17.66
N VAL A 272 6.18 6.61 -16.57
CA VAL A 272 5.29 7.74 -16.26
C VAL A 272 5.86 8.65 -15.16
N THR A 273 7.16 8.54 -14.83
CA THR A 273 7.79 9.30 -13.74
C THR A 273 7.55 10.80 -13.83
N ALA A 274 7.64 11.37 -15.04
CA ALA A 274 7.40 12.80 -15.26
C ALA A 274 5.94 13.21 -14.96
N GLU A 275 4.97 12.37 -15.33
CA GLU A 275 3.55 12.61 -15.03
C GLU A 275 3.25 12.38 -13.54
N ALA A 276 3.78 11.31 -12.95
CA ALA A 276 3.70 11.06 -11.53
C ALA A 276 4.25 12.24 -10.71
N THR A 277 5.37 12.84 -11.15
CA THR A 277 5.96 14.01 -10.50
C THR A 277 5.03 15.22 -10.57
N ARG A 278 4.37 15.45 -11.71
CA ARG A 278 3.39 16.56 -11.85
C ARG A 278 2.15 16.36 -10.99
N ARG A 279 1.67 15.13 -10.84
CA ARG A 279 0.46 14.81 -10.07
C ARG A 279 0.69 14.73 -8.57
N THR A 280 1.91 14.43 -8.13
CA THR A 280 2.20 14.20 -6.71
C THR A 280 2.49 15.53 -6.01
N GLY A 281 1.50 16.03 -5.26
CA GLY A 281 1.69 17.19 -4.40
C GLY A 281 2.70 16.90 -3.29
N THR A 282 3.65 17.83 -3.09
CA THR A 282 4.62 17.76 -1.98
C THR A 282 4.49 18.95 -1.05
N VAL A 283 4.81 18.71 0.23
CA VAL A 283 4.73 19.69 1.31
C VAL A 283 6.11 19.86 1.92
N GLU A 284 6.46 21.09 2.31
CA GLU A 284 7.69 21.36 3.05
C GLU A 284 7.68 20.59 4.39
N VAL A 285 8.83 20.05 4.77
CA VAL A 285 8.98 19.32 6.04
C VAL A 285 9.95 20.07 6.94
N SER A 286 9.51 20.40 8.15
CA SER A 286 10.34 21.10 9.14
C SER A 286 10.50 20.26 10.41
N ALA A 287 11.76 20.03 10.81
CA ALA A 287 12.10 19.37 12.07
C ALA A 287 11.79 20.24 13.31
N GLU A 288 11.69 21.55 13.12
CA GLU A 288 11.55 22.56 14.17
C GLU A 288 10.11 23.11 14.26
N LEU A 289 9.15 22.39 13.69
CA LEU A 289 7.75 22.83 13.66
C LEU A 289 7.19 22.94 15.08
N ALA A 290 6.75 24.13 15.45
CA ALA A 290 6.23 24.47 16.78
C ALA A 290 4.86 25.12 16.72
N GLY A 291 4.08 24.97 17.79
CA GLY A 291 2.75 25.58 17.92
C GLY A 291 1.60 24.68 17.44
N PRO A 292 0.42 25.26 17.20
CA PRO A 292 -0.77 24.50 16.82
C PRO A 292 -0.60 23.75 15.50
N ALA A 293 -1.02 22.49 15.47
CA ALA A 293 -1.01 21.64 14.30
C ALA A 293 -2.20 20.66 14.33
N VAL A 294 -2.42 19.95 13.22
CA VAL A 294 -3.39 18.88 13.07
C VAL A 294 -2.65 17.60 12.71
N VAL A 295 -3.03 16.48 13.31
CA VAL A 295 -2.51 15.16 12.95
C VAL A 295 -3.09 14.75 11.59
N VAL A 296 -2.22 14.42 10.63
CA VAL A 296 -2.61 13.88 9.33
C VAL A 296 -2.84 12.37 9.40
N GLY A 297 -2.02 11.68 10.17
CA GLY A 297 -2.18 10.26 10.51
C GLY A 297 -1.23 9.90 11.64
N ALA A 298 -1.63 8.98 12.51
CA ALA A 298 -0.79 8.51 13.60
C ALA A 298 -0.91 7.00 13.83
N THR A 299 0.08 6.47 14.53
CA THR A 299 0.07 5.11 15.04
C THR A 299 0.69 5.06 16.43
N VAL A 300 0.38 4.00 17.17
CA VAL A 300 1.05 3.66 18.43
C VAL A 300 1.94 2.46 18.21
N VAL A 301 3.22 2.60 18.57
CA VAL A 301 4.22 1.53 18.51
C VAL A 301 4.68 1.15 19.92
N PRO A 302 4.83 -0.15 20.23
CA PRO A 302 5.48 -0.58 21.46
C PRO A 302 6.96 -0.15 21.49
N THR A 303 7.46 0.29 22.64
CA THR A 303 8.87 0.67 22.85
C THR A 303 9.69 -0.53 23.35
N PHE A 304 11.01 -0.46 23.19
CA PHE A 304 11.92 -1.50 23.70
C PHE A 304 11.96 -1.54 25.23
N GLU A 305 11.68 -0.41 25.87
CA GLU A 305 11.69 -0.20 27.31
C GLU A 305 10.39 -0.66 28.01
N GLY A 306 9.43 -1.21 27.26
CA GLY A 306 8.18 -1.75 27.81
C GLY A 306 7.04 -0.74 27.95
N GLY A 307 7.03 0.31 27.14
CA GLY A 307 5.95 1.30 27.03
C GLY A 307 5.39 1.40 25.62
N ASP A 308 4.65 2.47 25.37
CA ASP A 308 4.02 2.76 24.09
C ASP A 308 4.29 4.20 23.67
N ARG A 309 4.45 4.41 22.36
CA ARG A 309 4.75 5.72 21.78
C ARG A 309 3.85 6.00 20.60
N VAL A 310 3.28 7.20 20.57
CA VAL A 310 2.67 7.76 19.37
C VAL A 310 3.75 8.22 18.41
N VAL A 311 3.62 7.86 17.13
CA VAL A 311 4.33 8.48 16.01
C VAL A 311 3.27 9.07 15.08
N ALA A 312 3.36 10.36 14.80
CA ALA A 312 2.35 11.08 14.04
C ALA A 312 2.98 11.94 12.93
N LEU A 313 2.40 11.86 11.73
CA LEU A 313 2.57 12.89 10.71
C LEU A 313 1.65 14.06 11.07
N VAL A 314 2.20 15.25 11.20
CA VAL A 314 1.46 16.45 11.62
C VAL A 314 1.60 17.56 10.58
N ARG A 315 0.56 18.37 10.45
CA ARG A 315 0.47 19.50 9.53
C ARG A 315 0.12 20.78 10.28
N ALA A 316 0.83 21.85 9.99
CA ALA A 316 0.48 23.21 10.40
C ALA A 316 0.38 24.12 9.17
N GLU A 317 -0.31 25.25 9.32
CA GLU A 317 -0.36 26.29 8.30
C GLU A 317 0.75 27.31 8.54
N GLY A 318 1.69 27.42 7.60
CA GLY A 318 2.81 28.36 7.63
C GLY A 318 2.59 29.57 6.71
N ARG A 319 3.53 30.52 6.72
CA ARG A 319 3.46 31.73 5.86
C ARG A 319 3.52 31.42 4.35
N GLY A 320 4.06 30.27 3.97
CA GLY A 320 4.19 29.80 2.58
C GLY A 320 3.22 28.69 2.18
N GLY A 321 2.26 28.34 3.03
CA GLY A 321 1.37 27.19 2.86
C GLY A 321 1.56 26.14 3.95
N ALA A 322 1.02 24.94 3.72
CA ALA A 322 1.13 23.83 4.65
C ALA A 322 2.60 23.46 4.90
N VAL A 323 2.93 23.11 6.14
CA VAL A 323 4.22 22.57 6.55
C VAL A 323 3.96 21.30 7.36
N HIS A 324 4.68 20.25 7.04
CA HIS A 324 4.62 18.97 7.74
C HIS A 324 5.77 18.81 8.72
N SER A 325 5.56 17.94 9.72
CA SER A 325 6.61 17.41 10.57
C SER A 325 6.23 16.01 11.05
N VAL A 326 7.15 15.36 11.75
CA VAL A 326 6.89 14.10 12.44
C VAL A 326 7.02 14.35 13.93
N ALA A 327 5.96 14.07 14.68
CA ALA A 327 5.90 14.29 16.11
C ALA A 327 5.73 12.98 16.87
N THR A 328 6.23 12.95 18.11
CA THR A 328 6.09 11.80 19.00
C THR A 328 5.53 12.18 20.36
N SER A 329 4.88 11.22 21.04
CA SER A 329 4.50 11.35 22.44
C SER A 329 4.46 9.99 23.12
N GLU A 330 4.85 9.95 24.39
CA GLU A 330 4.71 8.78 25.28
C GLU A 330 3.73 9.03 26.42
N ARG A 331 2.99 10.15 26.41
CA ARG A 331 2.00 10.38 27.47
C ARG A 331 0.80 9.48 27.23
N ALA A 332 0.30 8.93 28.33
CA ALA A 332 -0.81 7.98 28.33
C ALA A 332 -2.05 8.52 27.62
N GLU A 333 -2.33 9.83 27.75
CA GLU A 333 -3.50 10.46 27.12
C GLU A 333 -3.43 10.45 25.58
N GLU A 334 -2.28 10.81 24.99
CA GLU A 334 -2.12 10.75 23.53
C GLU A 334 -2.14 9.29 23.03
N VAL A 335 -1.46 8.39 23.74
CA VAL A 335 -1.44 6.96 23.40
C VAL A 335 -2.84 6.37 23.38
N GLU A 336 -3.63 6.65 24.42
CA GLU A 336 -5.00 6.13 24.54
C GLU A 336 -5.92 6.75 23.49
N ARG A 337 -5.78 8.05 23.20
CA ARG A 337 -6.57 8.74 22.17
C ARG A 337 -6.36 8.12 20.78
N VAL A 338 -5.11 7.83 20.41
CA VAL A 338 -4.79 7.23 19.11
C VAL A 338 -5.29 5.78 19.04
N ARG A 339 -5.13 5.01 20.11
CA ARG A 339 -5.62 3.62 20.18
C ARG A 339 -7.13 3.52 20.00
N THR A 340 -7.87 4.33 20.74
CA THR A 340 -9.33 4.20 20.86
C THR A 340 -10.10 4.92 19.77
N ALA A 341 -9.53 5.99 19.20
CA ALA A 341 -10.25 6.83 18.25
C ALA A 341 -9.37 7.35 17.08
N GLY A 342 -8.17 6.80 16.87
CA GLY A 342 -7.27 7.22 15.79
C GLY A 342 -6.58 8.56 16.06
N GLY A 343 -5.61 8.94 15.23
CA GLY A 343 -4.90 10.21 15.37
C GLY A 343 -5.37 11.28 14.41
N ALA A 344 -5.59 10.91 13.14
CA ALA A 344 -5.93 11.79 12.05
C ALA A 344 -7.11 12.74 12.36
N GLY A 345 -6.95 14.01 11.98
CA GLY A 345 -7.89 15.10 12.26
C GLY A 345 -7.80 15.70 13.68
N THR A 346 -6.99 15.14 14.57
CA THR A 346 -6.87 15.64 15.95
C THR A 346 -6.00 16.88 16.02
N ALA A 347 -6.46 17.90 16.74
CA ALA A 347 -5.68 19.11 17.03
C ALA A 347 -4.63 18.85 18.12
N VAL A 348 -3.40 19.28 17.88
CA VAL A 348 -2.25 19.13 18.77
C VAL A 348 -1.44 20.42 18.87
N VAL A 349 -0.59 20.50 19.89
CA VAL A 349 0.43 21.55 20.02
C VAL A 349 1.81 20.89 20.00
N LEU A 350 2.68 21.38 19.11
CA LEU A 350 4.06 20.93 18.94
C LEU A 350 5.02 21.82 19.74
N ASP A 351 6.05 21.22 20.33
CA ASP A 351 7.03 21.93 21.16
C ASP A 351 8.26 22.49 20.40
N GLY A 352 8.31 22.30 19.07
CA GLY A 352 9.45 22.75 18.24
C GLY A 352 10.67 21.84 18.31
N VAL A 353 10.67 20.85 19.20
CA VAL A 353 11.66 19.77 19.24
C VAL A 353 10.98 18.42 19.02
N GLY A 354 9.82 18.45 18.35
CA GLY A 354 8.97 17.36 17.84
C GLY A 354 8.34 16.43 18.87
N GLY A 355 8.17 16.91 20.09
CA GLY A 355 7.13 16.41 20.99
C GLY A 355 5.77 17.00 20.61
N MET A 356 4.70 16.24 20.86
CA MET A 356 3.33 16.73 20.74
C MET A 356 2.53 16.56 22.03
N ARG A 357 1.45 17.35 22.15
CA ARG A 357 0.38 17.18 23.14
C ARG A 357 -0.97 17.41 22.49
N LEU A 358 -2.01 16.74 22.97
CA LEU A 358 -3.38 17.11 22.58
C LEU A 358 -3.61 18.60 22.88
N ALA A 359 -4.24 19.30 21.93
CA ALA A 359 -4.68 20.66 22.21
C ALA A 359 -5.76 20.59 23.30
N ALA A 360 -5.65 21.42 24.34
CA ALA A 360 -6.72 21.56 25.33
C ALA A 360 -8.00 21.94 24.57
N GLY A 361 -9.04 21.11 24.70
CA GLY A 361 -10.25 21.22 23.88
C GLY A 361 -10.84 22.63 23.91
N PRO A 362 -11.34 23.16 22.78
CA PRO A 362 -12.00 24.45 22.80
C PRO A 362 -13.35 24.31 23.49
N SER A 363 -13.70 25.30 24.30
CA SER A 363 -15.10 25.70 24.40
C SER A 363 -15.51 26.32 23.04
N GLY A 364 -15.76 25.47 22.02
CA GLY A 364 -16.35 25.74 20.69
C GLY A 364 -15.48 26.42 19.61
N PRO A 365 -15.97 26.52 18.35
CA PRO A 365 -16.49 25.48 17.46
C PRO A 365 -15.39 24.89 16.53
N GLU A 366 -15.70 23.78 15.86
CA GLU A 366 -14.85 23.06 14.89
C GLU A 366 -14.23 23.98 13.82
N VAL A 367 -12.91 23.88 13.66
CA VAL A 367 -12.22 24.39 12.47
C VAL A 367 -12.44 23.35 11.37
N ALA A 368 -13.44 23.61 10.52
CA ALA A 368 -13.66 22.84 9.32
C ALA A 368 -12.44 22.93 8.39
N LEU A 369 -11.81 21.80 8.11
CA LEU A 369 -10.93 21.64 6.96
C LEU A 369 -11.78 21.89 5.71
N ARG A 370 -11.56 23.03 5.03
CA ARG A 370 -12.16 23.26 3.72
C ARG A 370 -11.47 22.34 2.72
N SER A 371 -12.22 21.38 2.19
CA SER A 371 -11.89 20.68 0.97
C SER A 371 -11.74 21.71 -0.17
N GLY A 372 -10.57 21.70 -0.79
CA GLY A 372 -10.24 22.49 -1.98
C GLY A 372 -9.52 21.61 -2.97
#